data_AF-A0A0F9TGD9-F1
#
_entry.id   AF-A0A0F9TGD9-F1
#
_cell.length_a   1.000
_cell.length_b   1.000
_cell.length_c   1.000
_cell.angle_alpha   90.00
_cell.angle_beta   90.00
_cell.angle_gamma   90.00
#
_symmetry.space_group_name_H-M   'P 1'
#
loop_
_entity.id
_entity.type
_entity.pdbx_description
1 polymer ?
#
loop_
_entity_poly.entity_id
_entity_poly.type
_entity_poly.pdbx_seq_one_letter_code
_entity_poly.pdbx_strand_id
1 'polypeptide(L)'
;MMPKYRKKPVVIEARQWFNLGDHPEVKQYNIAMQKLEDLPKSNGVFCSGCNKEFMHHGNVKTLEGWHIVCPGDWIIKGVKGEFYPCKPDIFAATYEKVEE
;
A
#
# COMPACT_ATOMS: atom_id res chain seq x y z
N MET A 1 -9.36 0.55 -36.83
CA MET A 1 -8.78 -0.55 -36.03
C MET A 1 -8.07 0.05 -34.83
N MET A 2 -8.18 -0.56 -33.65
CA MET A 2 -7.42 -0.14 -32.47
C MET A 2 -6.12 -0.95 -32.39
N PRO A 3 -4.95 -0.30 -32.22
CA PRO A 3 -3.71 -1.02 -32.00
C PRO A 3 -3.77 -1.76 -30.65
N LYS A 4 -3.23 -2.99 -30.62
CA LYS A 4 -3.11 -3.81 -29.41
C LYS A 4 -1.66 -3.81 -28.96
N TYR A 5 -1.44 -3.69 -27.65
CA TYR A 5 -0.11 -3.67 -27.03
C TYR A 5 -0.05 -4.70 -25.90
N ARG A 6 1.14 -5.22 -25.61
CA ARG A 6 1.41 -6.10 -24.45
C ARG A 6 2.35 -5.40 -23.48
N LYS A 7 2.17 -5.64 -22.17
CA LYS A 7 3.12 -5.19 -21.14
C LYS A 7 4.46 -5.91 -21.35
N LYS A 8 5.59 -5.20 -21.17
CA LYS A 8 6.91 -5.84 -21.15
C LYS A 8 7.04 -6.72 -19.89
N PRO A 9 7.72 -7.89 -19.97
CA PRO A 9 8.06 -8.65 -18.77
C PRO A 9 9.01 -7.81 -17.90
N VAL A 10 8.70 -7.69 -16.61
CA VAL A 10 9.47 -6.89 -15.64
C VAL A 10 9.53 -7.66 -14.33
N VAL A 11 10.76 -7.91 -13.85
CA VAL A 11 11.01 -8.35 -12.47
C VAL A 11 10.95 -7.13 -11.56
N ILE A 12 10.28 -7.25 -10.42
CA ILE A 12 10.08 -6.16 -9.46
C ILE A 12 10.66 -6.51 -8.09
N GLU A 13 11.01 -5.49 -7.32
CA GLU A 13 11.25 -5.61 -5.89
C GLU A 13 9.94 -5.34 -5.14
N ALA A 14 9.56 -6.23 -4.22
CA ALA A 14 8.42 -6.02 -3.35
C ALA A 14 8.64 -6.64 -1.98
N ARG A 15 8.01 -6.05 -0.97
CA ARG A 15 8.02 -6.57 0.40
C ARG A 15 6.63 -6.51 1.00
N GLN A 16 6.18 -7.60 1.59
CA GLN A 16 4.94 -7.62 2.35
C GLN A 16 5.09 -6.83 3.66
N TRP A 17 4.09 -6.03 3.98
CA TRP A 17 4.09 -5.13 5.13
C TRP A 17 3.03 -5.55 6.15
N PHE A 18 3.38 -5.62 7.43
CA PHE A 18 2.43 -5.96 8.50
C PHE A 18 2.36 -4.90 9.59
N ASN A 19 3.48 -4.25 9.90
CA ASN A 19 3.60 -3.27 10.98
C ASN A 19 4.54 -2.12 10.61
N LEU A 20 4.40 -0.98 11.30
CA LEU A 20 5.31 0.15 11.13
C LEU A 20 6.75 -0.26 11.42
N GLY A 21 7.66 0.10 10.52
CA GLY A 21 9.06 -0.32 10.55
C GLY A 21 9.39 -1.47 9.59
N ASP A 22 8.41 -2.26 9.13
CA ASP A 22 8.66 -3.35 8.18
C ASP A 22 9.16 -2.85 6.82
N HIS A 23 8.81 -1.62 6.44
CA HIS A 23 9.26 -1.02 5.19
C HIS A 23 9.60 0.47 5.42
N PRO A 24 10.79 0.94 5.00
CA PRO A 24 11.26 2.30 5.31
C PRO A 24 10.37 3.40 4.71
N GLU A 25 9.71 3.12 3.59
CA GLU A 25 8.83 4.08 2.90
C GLU A 25 7.41 4.12 3.44
N VAL A 26 7.04 3.20 4.32
CA VAL A 26 5.74 3.21 4.97
C VAL A 26 5.82 4.03 6.25
N LYS A 27 5.09 5.14 6.29
CA LYS A 27 5.02 6.06 7.42
C LYS A 27 3.77 5.81 8.23
N GLN A 28 3.79 6.22 9.50
CA GLN A 28 2.62 6.12 10.37
C GLN A 28 1.43 6.84 9.74
N TYR A 29 0.27 6.18 9.73
CA TYR A 29 -0.98 6.84 9.40
C TYR A 29 -1.26 7.90 10.47
N ASN A 30 -1.10 9.18 10.12
CA ASN A 30 -1.39 10.28 11.04
C ASN A 30 -2.84 10.72 10.87
N ILE A 31 -3.68 10.32 11.81
CA ILE A 31 -5.08 10.73 11.90
C ILE A 31 -5.20 12.26 12.08
N ALA A 32 -4.18 12.93 12.63
CA ALA A 32 -4.14 14.39 12.83
C ALA A 32 -3.91 15.20 11.53
N MET A 33 -3.72 14.54 10.38
CA MET A 33 -3.77 15.20 9.06
C MET A 33 -5.20 15.29 8.51
N GLN A 34 -6.18 14.68 9.17
CA GLN A 34 -7.59 15.07 9.08
C GLN A 34 -7.87 16.11 10.17
N LYS A 35 -8.77 17.07 9.91
CA LYS A 35 -9.12 18.07 10.92
C LYS A 35 -9.61 17.33 12.17
N LEU A 36 -9.03 17.66 13.33
CA LEU A 36 -9.33 17.01 14.61
C LEU A 36 -10.84 17.00 14.95
N GLU A 37 -11.56 17.97 14.41
CA GLU A 37 -13.00 18.21 14.53
C GLU A 37 -13.87 17.24 13.72
N ASP A 38 -13.32 16.59 12.69
CA ASP A 38 -14.00 15.56 11.89
C ASP A 38 -13.79 14.14 12.45
N LEU A 39 -12.98 13.99 13.49
CA LEU A 39 -12.66 12.70 14.10
C LEU A 39 -13.71 12.32 15.14
N PRO A 40 -14.32 11.12 15.04
CA PRO A 40 -15.26 10.65 16.05
C PRO A 40 -14.56 10.54 17.40
N LYS A 41 -15.08 11.29 18.39
CA LYS A 41 -14.63 11.23 19.78
C LYS A 41 -14.95 9.84 20.34
N SER A 42 -13.91 9.01 20.44
CA SER A 42 -13.84 7.66 21.06
C SER A 42 -14.78 6.57 20.53
N ASN A 43 -14.27 5.77 19.59
CA ASN A 43 -14.11 4.30 19.66
C ASN A 43 -13.67 3.81 18.26
N GLY A 44 -12.38 3.54 18.08
CA GLY A 44 -11.80 2.88 16.89
C GLY A 44 -12.25 3.43 15.54
N VAL A 45 -11.40 4.22 14.85
CA VAL A 45 -11.61 4.42 13.41
C VAL A 45 -11.16 3.13 12.72
N PHE A 46 -12.05 2.45 12.00
CA PHE A 46 -11.76 1.21 11.28
C PHE A 46 -11.57 1.47 9.79
N CYS A 47 -10.57 0.80 9.18
CA CYS A 47 -10.35 0.85 7.75
C CYS A 47 -11.47 0.12 7.00
N SER A 48 -12.11 0.77 6.05
CA SER A 48 -13.15 0.16 5.21
C SER A 48 -12.63 -1.00 4.34
N GLY A 49 -11.32 -1.02 4.05
CA GLY A 49 -10.70 -2.05 3.20
C GLY A 49 -10.36 -3.35 3.93
N CYS A 50 -10.08 -3.32 5.23
CA CYS A 50 -9.68 -4.52 5.97
C CYS A 50 -10.35 -4.70 7.34
N ASN A 51 -11.22 -3.77 7.74
CA ASN A 51 -11.96 -3.76 9.01
C ASN A 51 -11.08 -3.80 10.29
N LYS A 52 -9.81 -3.41 10.18
CA LYS A 52 -8.90 -3.22 11.33
C LYS A 52 -8.81 -1.75 11.71
N GLU A 53 -8.45 -1.47 12.95
CA GLU A 53 -8.24 -0.09 13.42
C GLU A 53 -7.16 0.63 12.60
N PHE A 54 -7.36 1.92 12.30
CA PHE A 54 -6.43 2.75 11.53
C PHE A 54 -5.04 2.86 12.21
N MET A 55 -4.94 2.61 13.52
CA MET A 55 -3.65 2.56 14.22
C MET A 55 -2.73 1.44 13.71
N HIS A 56 -3.27 0.41 13.08
CA HIS A 56 -2.51 -0.67 12.46
C HIS A 56 -2.13 -0.39 11.00
N HIS A 57 -2.42 0.81 10.49
CA HIS A 57 -2.18 1.15 9.09
C HIS A 57 -0.99 2.08 8.94
N GLY A 58 -0.35 1.98 7.77
CA GLY A 58 0.63 2.93 7.31
C GLY A 58 0.10 3.79 6.17
N ASN A 59 0.92 4.74 5.72
CA ASN A 59 0.78 5.42 4.44
C ASN A 59 2.09 5.31 3.68
N VAL A 60 2.00 5.10 2.37
CA VAL A 60 3.14 5.16 1.45
C VAL A 60 2.93 6.30 0.46
N LYS A 61 3.99 7.04 0.14
CA LYS A 61 3.92 8.10 -0.86
C LYS A 61 4.01 7.49 -2.26
N THR A 62 2.95 7.68 -3.02
CA THR A 62 2.85 7.28 -4.44
C THR A 62 2.89 8.53 -5.33
N LEU A 63 2.94 8.34 -6.66
CA LEU A 63 2.83 9.44 -7.63
C LEU A 63 1.46 10.16 -7.59
N GLU A 64 0.43 9.47 -7.12
CA GLU A 64 -0.94 9.99 -7.02
C GLU A 64 -1.23 10.65 -5.66
N GLY A 65 -0.26 10.62 -4.73
CA GLY A 65 -0.42 11.10 -3.37
C GLY A 65 -0.16 10.01 -2.32
N TRP A 66 -0.60 10.28 -1.10
CA TRP A 66 -0.46 9.33 0.00
C TRP A 66 -1.54 8.25 -0.10
N HIS A 67 -1.13 6.99 -0.07
CA HIS A 67 -2.04 5.85 -0.08
C HIS A 67 -1.93 5.06 1.21
N ILE A 68 -3.08 4.63 1.73
CA ILE A 68 -3.19 3.78 2.91
C ILE A 68 -2.59 2.40 2.62
N VAL A 69 -1.80 1.90 3.56
CA VAL A 69 -1.24 0.54 3.57
C VAL A 69 -1.92 -0.24 4.68
N CYS A 70 -2.61 -1.32 4.31
CA CYS A 70 -3.20 -2.25 5.27
C CYS A 70 -2.18 -3.33 5.67
N PRO A 71 -2.27 -3.89 6.89
CA PRO A 71 -1.48 -5.06 7.23
C PRO A 71 -1.76 -6.22 6.26
N GLY A 72 -0.70 -6.75 5.66
CA GLY A 72 -0.71 -7.79 4.64
C GLY A 72 -0.47 -7.25 3.23
N ASP A 73 -0.62 -5.94 2.98
CA ASP A 73 -0.35 -5.35 1.67
C ASP A 73 1.13 -5.49 1.30
N TRP A 74 1.39 -5.65 0.01
CA TRP A 74 2.72 -5.62 -0.57
C TRP A 74 3.10 -4.19 -0.95
N ILE A 75 4.32 -3.79 -0.62
CA ILE A 75 4.91 -2.54 -1.09
C ILE A 75 5.79 -2.86 -2.28
N ILE A 76 5.33 -2.48 -3.48
CA ILE A 76 6.03 -2.68 -4.74
C ILE A 76 6.83 -1.43 -5.07
N LYS A 77 8.08 -1.61 -5.48
CA LYS A 77 8.90 -0.55 -6.05
C LYS A 77 8.71 -0.49 -7.57
N GLY A 78 8.26 0.66 -8.05
CA GLY A 78 8.07 0.97 -9.45
C GLY A 78 9.37 1.30 -10.19
N VAL A 79 9.26 1.49 -11.51
CA VAL A 79 10.42 1.60 -12.41
C VAL A 79 11.22 2.88 -12.18
N LYS A 80 10.59 3.96 -11.69
CA LYS A 80 11.25 5.24 -11.37
C LYS A 80 11.59 5.35 -9.87
N GLY A 81 11.52 4.25 -9.12
CA GLY A 81 11.78 4.21 -7.68
C GLY A 81 10.61 4.68 -6.81
N GLU A 82 9.43 4.90 -7.39
CA GLU A 82 8.19 5.15 -6.66
C GLU A 82 7.71 3.89 -5.95
N PHE A 83 6.82 4.03 -4.97
CA PHE A 83 6.27 2.90 -4.22
C PHE A 83 4.75 2.85 -4.31
N TYR A 84 4.20 1.65 -4.34
CA TYR A 84 2.76 1.42 -4.40
C TYR A 84 2.35 0.30 -3.44
N PRO A 85 1.24 0.46 -2.69
CA PRO A 85 0.63 -0.66 -2.00
C PRO A 85 -0.12 -1.56 -3.00
N CYS A 86 -0.06 -2.86 -2.80
CA CYS A 86 -0.75 -3.87 -3.60
C CYS A 86 -1.40 -4.88 -2.66
N LYS A 87 -2.67 -5.21 -2.90
CA LYS A 87 -3.39 -6.17 -2.04
C LYS A 87 -2.82 -7.58 -2.20
N PRO A 88 -2.82 -8.41 -1.13
CA PRO A 88 -2.20 -9.74 -1.16
C PRO A 88 -2.73 -10.64 -2.28
N ASP A 89 -4.04 -10.62 -2.51
CA ASP A 89 -4.74 -11.37 -3.54
C ASP A 89 -4.37 -10.89 -4.95
N ILE A 90 -4.33 -9.57 -5.17
CA ILE A 90 -3.89 -8.97 -6.43
C ILE A 90 -2.42 -9.30 -6.70
N PHE A 91 -1.57 -9.22 -5.68
CA PHE A 91 -0.15 -9.53 -5.79
C PHE A 91 0.06 -11.00 -6.20
N ALA A 92 -0.55 -11.94 -5.47
CA ALA A 92 -0.45 -13.36 -5.76
C ALA A 92 -1.03 -13.75 -7.15
N ALA A 93 -2.05 -13.04 -7.62
CA ALA A 93 -2.60 -13.25 -8.96
C ALA A 93 -1.74 -12.68 -10.10
N THR A 94 -0.83 -11.75 -9.79
CA THR A 94 -0.07 -10.98 -10.80
C THR A 94 1.42 -11.32 -10.83
N TYR A 95 1.98 -11.78 -9.71
CA TYR A 95 3.41 -11.96 -9.52
C TYR A 95 3.74 -13.35 -8.98
N GLU A 96 4.85 -13.89 -9.46
CA GLU A 96 5.48 -15.10 -8.94
C GLU A 96 6.89 -14.76 -8.43
N LYS A 97 7.37 -15.54 -7.46
CA LYS A 97 8.74 -15.39 -6.96
C LYS A 97 9.69 -15.92 -8.04
N VAL A 98 10.69 -15.10 -8.39
CA VAL A 98 11.80 -15.53 -9.24
C VAL A 98 12.96 -16.02 -8.37
N GLU A 99 13.65 -17.05 -8.81
CA GLU A 99 14.94 -17.48 -8.22
C GLU A 99 16.05 -16.55 -8.75
N GLU A 100 17.03 -16.25 -7.88
CA GLU A 100 18.23 -15.45 -8.25
C GLU A 100 19.24 -16.27 -9.05
#